data_AF-A0A220UB94-F1
#
_entry.id   AF-A0A220UB94-F1
#
_cell.length_a   1.000
_cell.length_b   1.000
_cell.length_c   1.000
_cell.angle_alpha   90.00
_cell.angle_beta   90.00
_cell.angle_gamma   90.00
#
_symmetry.space_group_name_H-M   'P 1'
#
loop_
_entity.id
_entity.type
_entity.pdbx_description
1 polymer ?
#
loop_
_entity_poly.entity_id
_entity_poly.type
_entity_poly.pdbx_seq_one_letter_code
_entity_poly.pdbx_strand_id
1 'polypeptide(L)'
;MTAPISPSTVETSRTSHRLQLPRDTDPAAVLTMVRNLRPAAVQGADGAIELGDGLRLLPDSSPRGVGRWTLDTPRVREDPLPEGMGDSHGYGRAFPEGIPFGPERAGLDLAWSLGRRLYGAVVTDSGARLEPNPFHIRDLTVVSPHALAPESLAELLGPLEPEAELDEVPADTPRTGYSVSIPLPEGEEISLRVGRSSRPAALQAVGWLEDAVDYELVHLTADPEEDAVEAPEPETADRWQLVYRRIGMIAGLLAETVGGYVVDLEGFLVDPADLA
;
A
#
# COMPACT_ATOMS: atom_id res chain seq x y z
N MET A 1 54.29 11.54 8.81
CA MET A 1 53.59 10.30 9.20
C MET A 1 52.16 10.69 9.52
N THR A 2 51.26 10.56 8.54
CA THR A 2 49.85 10.91 8.67
C THR A 2 49.11 9.60 8.93
N ALA A 3 48.59 9.43 10.13
CA ALA A 3 47.79 8.24 10.46
C ALA A 3 46.49 8.27 9.65
N PRO A 4 46.07 7.15 9.03
CA PRO A 4 44.75 7.09 8.40
C PRO A 4 43.69 7.12 9.50
N ILE A 5 42.78 8.08 9.41
CA ILE A 5 41.56 8.14 10.20
C ILE A 5 40.67 7.00 9.68
N SER A 6 40.54 5.93 10.46
CA SER A 6 39.51 4.93 10.23
C SER A 6 38.14 5.62 10.24
N PRO A 7 37.23 5.32 9.30
CA PRO A 7 35.87 5.83 9.39
C PRO A 7 35.28 5.34 10.71
N SER A 8 35.01 6.27 11.62
CA SER A 8 34.26 5.97 12.83
C SER A 8 32.90 5.44 12.39
N THR A 9 32.63 4.17 12.68
CA THR A 9 31.28 3.61 12.63
C THR A 9 30.46 4.43 13.61
N VAL A 10 29.75 5.45 13.13
CA VAL A 10 28.75 6.13 13.93
C VAL A 10 27.74 5.06 14.26
N GLU A 11 27.72 4.65 15.54
CA GLU A 11 26.76 3.68 16.04
C GLU A 11 25.39 4.37 15.98
N THR A 12 24.68 4.17 14.86
CA THR A 12 23.37 4.78 14.66
C THR A 12 22.45 4.23 15.74
N SER A 13 21.96 5.11 16.62
CA SER A 13 21.03 4.71 17.67
C SER A 13 19.87 3.95 17.04
N ARG A 14 19.57 2.74 17.52
CA ARG A 14 18.45 1.93 17.02
C ARG A 14 17.20 2.20 17.84
N THR A 15 16.05 1.94 17.24
CA THR A 15 14.78 1.90 17.95
C THR A 15 13.96 0.70 17.51
N SER A 16 12.91 0.40 18.25
CA SER A 16 12.08 -0.76 18.02
C SER A 16 10.60 -0.40 18.11
N HIS A 17 9.87 -0.76 17.07
CA HIS A 17 8.41 -0.70 17.03
C HIS A 17 7.86 -2.11 17.00
N ARG A 18 6.58 -2.29 17.32
CA ARG A 18 5.95 -3.60 17.37
C ARG A 18 4.74 -3.64 16.45
N LEU A 19 4.82 -4.47 15.41
CA LEU A 19 3.69 -4.90 14.62
C LEU A 19 2.93 -6.00 15.39
N GLN A 20 1.63 -5.83 15.55
CA GLN A 20 0.74 -6.76 16.22
C GLN A 20 -0.33 -7.23 15.24
N LEU A 21 -0.22 -8.48 14.82
CA LEU A 21 -1.14 -9.15 13.91
C LEU A 21 -2.04 -10.12 14.68
N PRO A 22 -3.16 -10.55 14.08
CA PRO A 22 -3.94 -11.68 14.56
C PRO A 22 -3.06 -12.90 14.87
N ARG A 23 -3.46 -13.70 15.86
CA ARG A 23 -2.66 -14.84 16.35
C ARG A 23 -2.60 -16.00 15.35
N ASP A 24 -3.53 -16.05 14.43
CA ASP A 24 -3.64 -17.04 13.37
C ASP A 24 -2.96 -16.59 12.07
N THR A 25 -2.35 -15.39 12.04
CA THR A 25 -1.58 -14.95 10.88
C THR A 25 -0.37 -15.85 10.66
N ASP A 26 -0.30 -16.47 9.48
CA ASP A 26 0.84 -17.28 9.05
C ASP A 26 2.09 -16.40 8.87
N PRO A 27 3.21 -16.69 9.56
CA PRO A 27 4.48 -16.00 9.33
C PRO A 27 4.96 -16.03 7.87
N ALA A 28 4.63 -17.08 7.11
CA ALA A 28 4.96 -17.15 5.69
C ALA A 28 4.18 -16.12 4.85
N ALA A 29 2.96 -15.78 5.25
CA ALA A 29 2.19 -14.71 4.61
C ALA A 29 2.86 -13.35 4.82
N VAL A 30 3.37 -13.07 6.02
CA VAL A 30 4.13 -11.84 6.31
C VAL A 30 5.36 -11.71 5.41
N LEU A 31 6.17 -12.78 5.29
CA LEU A 31 7.33 -12.78 4.40
C LEU A 31 6.92 -12.58 2.93
N THR A 32 5.82 -13.19 2.50
CA THR A 32 5.32 -13.07 1.12
C THR A 32 4.94 -11.63 0.81
N MET A 33 4.19 -10.98 1.70
CA MET A 33 3.82 -9.57 1.56
C MET A 33 5.04 -8.64 1.58
N VAL A 34 5.98 -8.85 2.52
CA VAL A 34 7.24 -8.10 2.56
C VAL A 34 7.97 -8.17 1.21
N ARG A 35 7.99 -9.34 0.58
CA ARG A 35 8.66 -9.54 -0.71
C ARG A 35 7.98 -8.84 -1.89
N ASN A 36 6.71 -8.44 -1.76
CA ASN A 36 6.07 -7.59 -2.78
C ASN A 36 6.78 -6.23 -2.89
N LEU A 37 7.22 -5.66 -1.76
CA LEU A 37 7.88 -4.35 -1.71
C LEU A 37 9.41 -4.44 -1.63
N ARG A 38 9.91 -5.56 -1.12
CA ARG A 38 11.33 -5.84 -0.91
C ARG A 38 11.66 -7.23 -1.45
N PRO A 39 11.77 -7.42 -2.78
CA PRO A 39 12.02 -8.74 -3.37
C PRO A 39 13.31 -9.42 -2.87
N ALA A 40 14.28 -8.63 -2.44
CA ALA A 40 15.54 -9.11 -1.87
C ALA A 40 15.44 -9.53 -0.39
N ALA A 41 14.27 -9.41 0.26
CA ALA A 41 14.11 -9.77 1.67
C ALA A 41 14.33 -11.27 1.90
N VAL A 42 15.12 -11.57 2.94
CA VAL A 42 15.53 -12.93 3.30
C VAL A 42 15.10 -13.25 4.72
N GLN A 43 14.58 -14.45 4.93
CA GLN A 43 14.28 -14.96 6.26
C GLN A 43 15.47 -15.78 6.79
N GLY A 44 15.92 -15.44 8.00
CA GLY A 44 16.93 -16.17 8.75
C GLY A 44 16.38 -17.44 9.41
N ALA A 45 17.28 -18.27 9.94
CA ALA A 45 16.90 -19.52 10.63
C ALA A 45 16.13 -19.28 11.95
N ASP A 46 16.27 -18.10 12.53
CA ASP A 46 15.55 -17.60 13.70
C ASP A 46 14.17 -17.00 13.35
N GLY A 47 13.79 -17.02 12.06
CA GLY A 47 12.55 -16.46 11.55
C GLY A 47 12.58 -14.95 11.34
N ALA A 48 13.69 -14.28 11.69
CA ALA A 48 13.87 -12.85 11.42
C ALA A 48 13.87 -12.58 9.91
N ILE A 49 13.22 -11.51 9.49
CA ILE A 49 13.19 -11.07 8.09
C ILE A 49 14.12 -9.86 7.95
N GLU A 50 15.18 -10.02 7.16
CA GLU A 50 16.08 -8.93 6.79
C GLU A 50 15.47 -8.15 5.63
N LEU A 51 15.24 -6.85 5.83
CA LEU A 51 14.51 -6.01 4.88
C LEU A 51 15.42 -5.14 3.98
N GLY A 52 16.71 -5.06 4.31
CA GLY A 52 17.66 -4.10 3.73
C GLY A 52 17.80 -2.83 4.59
N ASP A 53 18.76 -1.96 4.28
CA ASP A 53 18.95 -0.65 4.94
C ASP A 53 19.02 -0.67 6.49
N GLY A 54 19.46 -1.80 7.05
CA GLY A 54 19.54 -2.01 8.50
C GLY A 54 18.20 -2.27 9.20
N LEU A 55 17.12 -2.48 8.43
CA LEU A 55 15.77 -2.81 8.87
C LEU A 55 15.60 -4.32 9.04
N ARG A 56 14.98 -4.72 10.16
CA ARG A 56 14.72 -6.13 10.49
C ARG A 56 13.34 -6.29 11.09
N LEU A 57 12.63 -7.34 10.69
CA LEU A 57 11.37 -7.73 11.32
C LEU A 57 11.58 -9.04 12.10
N LEU A 58 11.55 -8.96 13.41
CA LEU A 58 11.88 -10.05 14.33
C LEU A 58 10.59 -10.67 14.90
N PRO A 59 10.29 -11.95 14.69
CA PRO A 59 9.12 -12.57 15.28
C PRO A 59 9.29 -12.75 16.80
N ASP A 60 8.24 -12.52 17.58
CA ASP A 60 8.21 -12.89 18.99
C ASP A 60 7.94 -14.39 19.12
N SER A 61 9.00 -15.16 19.35
CA SER A 61 8.95 -16.62 19.44
C SER A 61 8.35 -17.13 20.75
N SER A 62 7.94 -16.25 21.67
CA SER A 62 7.32 -16.68 22.92
C SER A 62 5.89 -17.19 22.68
N PRO A 63 5.37 -18.12 23.51
CA PRO A 63 3.99 -18.60 23.38
C PRO A 63 2.92 -17.49 23.48
N ARG A 64 3.25 -16.36 24.13
CA ARG A 64 2.37 -15.19 24.24
C ARG A 64 2.62 -14.15 23.13
N GLY A 65 3.65 -14.39 22.34
CA GLY A 65 4.18 -13.55 21.27
C GLY A 65 3.60 -13.82 19.89
N VAL A 66 2.80 -14.89 19.74
CA VAL A 66 2.20 -15.25 18.45
C VAL A 66 1.48 -14.05 17.81
N GLY A 67 1.79 -13.79 16.53
CA GLY A 67 1.29 -12.63 15.77
C GLY A 67 2.06 -11.33 16.04
N ARG A 68 3.04 -11.29 16.96
CA ARG A 68 3.82 -10.09 17.25
C ARG A 68 5.17 -10.14 16.55
N TRP A 69 5.55 -9.01 16.00
CA TRP A 69 6.82 -8.78 15.36
C TRP A 69 7.43 -7.48 15.85
N THR A 70 8.73 -7.47 16.10
CA THR A 70 9.50 -6.26 16.38
C THR A 70 10.13 -5.77 15.09
N LEU A 71 9.75 -4.57 14.68
CA LEU A 71 10.48 -3.81 13.67
C LEU A 71 11.68 -3.15 14.37
N ASP A 72 12.88 -3.65 14.11
CA ASP A 72 14.14 -3.11 14.58
C ASP A 72 14.80 -2.29 13.46
N THR A 73 15.06 -1.01 13.73
CA THR A 73 15.45 -0.02 12.71
C THR A 73 16.46 0.98 13.26
N PRO A 74 17.36 1.55 12.43
CA PRO A 74 18.02 2.80 12.77
C PRO A 74 16.99 3.87 13.14
N ARG A 75 17.24 4.60 14.23
CA ARG A 75 16.43 5.75 14.63
C ARG A 75 16.90 6.99 13.87
N VAL A 76 16.01 7.55 13.07
CA VAL A 76 16.23 8.73 12.25
C VAL A 76 14.97 9.58 12.32
N ARG A 77 15.06 10.72 13.00
CA ARG A 77 13.94 11.63 13.22
C ARG A 77 14.24 12.99 12.61
N GLU A 78 13.23 13.62 12.05
CA GLU A 78 13.27 15.02 11.62
C GLU A 78 12.40 15.89 12.54
N ASP A 79 12.25 17.16 12.19
CA ASP A 79 11.42 18.10 12.95
C ASP A 79 9.97 17.58 13.05
N PRO A 80 9.23 17.95 14.11
CA PRO A 80 7.82 17.58 14.25
C PRO A 80 6.99 17.97 13.03
N LEU A 81 5.90 17.23 12.80
CA LEU A 81 4.97 17.55 11.73
C LEU A 81 4.38 18.96 11.96
N PRO A 82 4.43 19.86 10.96
CA PRO A 82 3.82 21.18 11.08
C PRO A 82 2.31 21.11 11.34
N GLU A 83 1.79 22.07 12.11
CA GLU A 83 0.34 22.18 12.33
C GLU A 83 -0.42 22.33 11.01
N GLY A 84 -1.52 21.59 10.86
CA GLY A 84 -2.38 21.63 9.67
C GLY A 84 -1.90 20.80 8.48
N MET A 85 -0.81 20.04 8.61
CA MET A 85 -0.39 19.07 7.59
C MET A 85 -1.14 17.75 7.78
N GLY A 86 -1.55 17.11 6.68
CA GLY A 86 -2.22 15.82 6.70
C GLY A 86 -1.35 14.70 7.27
N ASP A 87 -1.99 13.73 7.95
CA ASP A 87 -1.31 12.63 8.64
C ASP A 87 -2.18 11.37 8.65
N SER A 88 -2.31 10.74 7.49
CA SER A 88 -3.09 9.52 7.31
C SER A 88 -2.60 8.34 8.16
N HIS A 89 -1.31 8.33 8.53
CA HIS A 89 -0.72 7.24 9.32
C HIS A 89 -0.74 7.51 10.83
N GLY A 90 -1.08 8.71 11.28
CA GLY A 90 -1.10 9.10 12.70
C GLY A 90 0.27 9.37 13.32
N TYR A 91 1.30 9.60 12.51
CA TYR A 91 2.67 9.78 12.99
C TYR A 91 2.91 11.10 13.72
N GLY A 92 2.26 12.19 13.34
CA GLY A 92 2.32 13.46 14.05
C GLY A 92 1.85 13.31 15.50
N ARG A 93 0.76 12.55 15.71
CA ARG A 93 0.25 12.20 17.05
C ARG A 93 1.18 11.24 17.79
N ALA A 94 1.71 10.22 17.11
CA ALA A 94 2.52 9.18 17.75
C ALA A 94 3.97 9.62 18.06
N PHE A 95 4.47 10.64 17.36
CA PHE A 95 5.84 11.14 17.43
C PHE A 95 5.89 12.68 17.55
N PRO A 96 5.35 13.25 18.64
CA PRO A 96 5.18 14.71 18.78
C PRO A 96 6.51 15.48 18.86
N GLU A 97 7.62 14.83 19.22
CA GLU A 97 8.94 15.45 19.35
C GLU A 97 9.79 15.37 18.07
N GLY A 98 9.33 14.65 17.05
CA GLY A 98 10.05 14.49 15.79
C GLY A 98 9.60 13.24 15.03
N ILE A 99 9.17 13.42 13.79
CA ILE A 99 8.58 12.33 13.00
C ILE A 99 9.66 11.39 12.44
N PRO A 100 9.34 10.10 12.25
CA PRO A 100 10.28 9.17 11.63
C PRO A 100 10.60 9.59 10.20
N PHE A 101 11.86 9.44 9.82
CA PHE A 101 12.39 9.77 8.50
C PHE A 101 13.29 8.66 7.96
N GLY A 102 13.55 8.65 6.65
CA GLY A 102 14.50 7.75 6.01
C GLY A 102 14.18 6.26 6.28
N PRO A 103 15.17 5.44 6.70
CA PRO A 103 14.94 4.02 6.98
C PRO A 103 13.85 3.77 8.03
N GLU A 104 13.79 4.60 9.08
CA GLU A 104 12.80 4.46 10.13
C GLU A 104 11.38 4.64 9.60
N ARG A 105 11.18 5.69 8.78
CA ARG A 105 9.90 5.95 8.10
C ARG A 105 9.51 4.81 7.18
N ALA A 106 10.44 4.36 6.34
CA ALA A 106 10.19 3.26 5.40
C ALA A 106 9.83 1.95 6.12
N GLY A 107 10.44 1.67 7.27
CA GLY A 107 10.10 0.52 8.11
C GLY A 107 8.71 0.65 8.73
N LEU A 108 8.38 1.83 9.27
CA LEU A 108 7.08 2.10 9.88
C LEU A 108 5.94 2.10 8.86
N ASP A 109 6.16 2.65 7.66
CA ASP A 109 5.19 2.61 6.56
C ASP A 109 4.91 1.14 6.19
N LEU A 110 5.96 0.31 5.99
CA LEU A 110 5.79 -1.13 5.75
C LEU A 110 5.00 -1.83 6.88
N ALA A 111 5.33 -1.55 8.15
CA ALA A 111 4.61 -2.13 9.28
C ALA A 111 3.15 -1.67 9.33
N TRP A 112 2.88 -0.41 8.99
CA TRP A 112 1.53 0.15 8.92
C TRP A 112 0.73 -0.53 7.81
N SER A 113 1.28 -0.69 6.60
CA SER A 113 0.61 -1.38 5.49
C SER A 113 0.34 -2.85 5.79
N LEU A 114 1.31 -3.55 6.42
CA LEU A 114 1.12 -4.93 6.90
C LEU A 114 0.00 -4.98 7.95
N GLY A 115 -0.04 -4.02 8.88
CA GLY A 115 -1.11 -3.87 9.85
C GLY A 115 -2.47 -3.69 9.16
N ARG A 116 -2.55 -2.80 8.16
CA ARG A 116 -3.78 -2.58 7.38
C ARG A 116 -4.28 -3.84 6.68
N ARG A 117 -3.39 -4.51 5.94
CA ARG A 117 -3.74 -5.67 5.11
C ARG A 117 -4.00 -6.94 5.92
N LEU A 118 -3.37 -7.08 7.08
CA LEU A 118 -3.48 -8.25 7.95
C LEU A 118 -4.33 -7.97 9.20
N TYR A 119 -5.12 -6.89 9.20
CA TYR A 119 -6.04 -6.53 10.30
C TYR A 119 -5.34 -6.41 11.67
N GLY A 120 -4.13 -5.87 11.66
CA GLY A 120 -3.26 -5.65 12.81
C GLY A 120 -3.14 -4.18 13.21
N ALA A 121 -2.13 -3.91 14.04
CA ALA A 121 -1.81 -2.58 14.54
C ALA A 121 -0.30 -2.42 14.74
N VAL A 122 0.18 -1.18 14.78
CA VAL A 122 1.56 -0.84 15.11
C VAL A 122 1.60 -0.16 16.47
N VAL A 123 2.52 -0.60 17.33
CA VAL A 123 2.83 0.06 18.60
C VAL A 123 4.23 0.65 18.48
N THR A 124 4.34 1.96 18.60
CA THR A 124 5.60 2.70 18.46
C THR A 124 6.55 2.42 19.63
N ASP A 125 7.78 2.94 19.53
CA ASP A 125 8.79 2.85 20.60
C ASP A 125 8.38 3.62 21.86
N SER A 126 7.62 4.71 21.68
CA SER A 126 6.96 5.47 22.75
C SER A 126 5.71 4.78 23.33
N GLY A 127 5.25 3.69 22.72
CA GLY A 127 4.05 2.96 23.13
C GLY A 127 2.74 3.51 22.55
N ALA A 128 2.80 4.52 21.68
CA ALA A 128 1.62 4.98 20.94
C ALA A 128 1.12 3.88 20.01
N ARG A 129 -0.19 3.72 19.93
CA ARG A 129 -0.84 2.71 19.09
C ARG A 129 -1.43 3.36 17.84
N LEU A 130 -1.12 2.76 16.70
CA LEU A 130 -1.66 3.06 15.37
C LEU A 130 -2.50 1.88 14.92
N GLU A 131 -3.75 2.12 14.54
CA GLU A 131 -4.71 1.10 14.09
C GLU A 131 -5.14 1.43 12.66
N PRO A 132 -4.40 0.95 11.64
CA PRO A 132 -4.75 1.22 10.26
C PRO A 132 -6.15 0.71 9.93
N ASN A 133 -7.02 1.56 9.38
CA ASN A 133 -8.29 1.09 8.85
C ASN A 133 -8.04 0.26 7.57
N PRO A 134 -8.53 -1.00 7.48
CA PRO A 134 -8.28 -1.87 6.33
C PRO A 134 -8.64 -1.26 4.97
N PHE A 135 -9.66 -0.41 4.94
CA PHE A 135 -10.22 0.22 3.74
C PHE A 135 -9.74 1.66 3.54
N HIS A 136 -8.73 2.12 4.28
CA HIS A 136 -8.16 3.46 4.10
C HIS A 136 -7.56 3.64 2.69
N ILE A 137 -6.86 2.61 2.21
CA ILE A 137 -6.36 2.55 0.83
C ILE A 137 -7.32 1.69 0.03
N ARG A 138 -8.08 2.34 -0.87
CA ARG A 138 -9.13 1.68 -1.66
C ARG A 138 -8.68 1.37 -3.09
N ASP A 139 -7.64 2.06 -3.55
CA ASP A 139 -7.19 2.03 -4.92
C ASP A 139 -6.53 0.69 -5.25
N LEU A 140 -6.86 0.17 -6.42
CA LEU A 140 -6.32 -1.06 -6.96
C LEU A 140 -5.84 -0.84 -8.39
N THR A 141 -4.78 -1.52 -8.78
CA THR A 141 -4.28 -1.52 -10.16
C THR A 141 -4.25 -2.95 -10.69
N VAL A 142 -4.89 -3.18 -11.83
CA VAL A 142 -4.73 -4.42 -12.58
C VAL A 142 -3.57 -4.24 -13.55
N VAL A 143 -2.47 -4.94 -13.32
CA VAL A 143 -1.30 -4.93 -14.20
C VAL A 143 -1.42 -6.11 -15.17
N SER A 144 -1.55 -5.81 -16.46
CA SER A 144 -1.90 -6.80 -17.47
C SER A 144 -0.96 -6.75 -18.70
N PRO A 145 -0.70 -7.89 -19.36
CA PRO A 145 -0.04 -7.91 -20.66
C PRO A 145 -0.96 -7.47 -21.82
N HIS A 146 -2.24 -7.20 -21.56
CA HIS A 146 -3.26 -6.98 -22.57
C HIS A 146 -3.98 -5.65 -22.37
N ALA A 147 -3.80 -4.73 -23.32
CA ALA A 147 -4.59 -3.51 -23.43
C ALA A 147 -5.92 -3.78 -24.14
N LEU A 148 -7.03 -3.35 -23.55
CA LEU A 148 -8.30 -3.25 -24.23
C LEU A 148 -8.36 -1.97 -25.07
N ALA A 149 -9.20 -1.99 -26.09
CA ALA A 149 -9.65 -0.75 -26.72
C ALA A 149 -10.62 -0.02 -25.77
N PRO A 150 -10.70 1.32 -25.81
CA PRO A 150 -11.62 2.09 -24.97
C PRO A 150 -13.07 1.61 -25.05
N GLU A 151 -13.54 1.32 -26.26
CA GLU A 151 -14.92 0.88 -26.51
C GLU A 151 -15.16 -0.53 -25.95
N SER A 152 -14.16 -1.42 -26.05
CA SER A 152 -14.24 -2.76 -25.46
C SER A 152 -14.25 -2.72 -23.93
N LEU A 153 -13.55 -1.76 -23.32
CA LEU A 153 -13.63 -1.55 -21.87
C LEU A 153 -15.03 -1.06 -21.47
N ALA A 154 -15.60 -0.11 -22.20
CA ALA A 154 -16.96 0.37 -21.94
C ALA A 154 -18.00 -0.76 -22.08
N GLU A 155 -17.89 -1.60 -23.12
CA GLU A 155 -18.75 -2.78 -23.30
C GLU A 155 -18.59 -3.80 -22.16
N LEU A 156 -17.37 -4.02 -21.69
CA LEU A 156 -17.07 -4.92 -20.56
C LEU A 156 -17.69 -4.41 -19.25
N LEU A 157 -17.59 -3.11 -18.98
CA LEU A 157 -18.09 -2.49 -17.75
C LEU A 157 -19.61 -2.34 -17.73
N GLY A 158 -20.25 -2.07 -18.88
CA GLY A 158 -21.67 -1.71 -18.95
C GLY A 158 -22.65 -2.61 -18.16
N PRO A 159 -22.49 -3.94 -18.09
CA PRO A 159 -23.33 -4.79 -17.26
C PRO A 159 -23.18 -4.58 -15.74
N LEU A 160 -21.98 -4.22 -15.27
CA LEU A 160 -21.66 -4.00 -13.86
C LEU A 160 -21.86 -2.52 -13.48
N GLU A 161 -21.43 -1.63 -14.36
CA GLU A 161 -21.34 -0.18 -14.18
C GLU A 161 -22.02 0.54 -15.36
N PRO A 162 -23.36 0.55 -15.43
CA PRO A 162 -24.10 1.13 -16.56
C PRO A 162 -23.98 2.66 -16.65
N GLU A 163 -23.54 3.31 -15.58
CA GLU A 163 -23.28 4.76 -15.51
C GLU A 163 -21.83 5.11 -15.82
N ALA A 164 -20.99 4.12 -16.16
CA ALA A 164 -19.61 4.36 -16.55
C ALA A 164 -19.53 5.11 -17.87
N GLU A 165 -18.77 6.21 -17.90
CA GLU A 165 -18.60 7.05 -19.09
C GLU A 165 -17.13 7.09 -19.51
N LEU A 166 -16.87 6.90 -20.81
CA LEU A 166 -15.53 7.08 -21.35
C LEU A 166 -15.21 8.57 -21.43
N ASP A 167 -14.06 8.96 -20.89
CA ASP A 167 -13.69 10.38 -20.83
C ASP A 167 -13.31 10.92 -22.22
N GLU A 168 -13.90 12.07 -22.56
CA GLU A 168 -13.58 12.77 -23.79
C GLU A 168 -12.23 13.48 -23.71
N VAL A 169 -11.24 12.95 -24.43
CA VAL A 169 -9.95 13.63 -24.62
C VAL A 169 -9.96 14.40 -25.95
N PRO A 170 -9.59 15.69 -26.00
CA PRO A 170 -9.52 16.45 -27.25
C PRO A 170 -8.68 15.74 -28.34
N ALA A 171 -9.12 15.81 -29.59
CA ALA A 171 -8.52 15.06 -30.71
C ALA A 171 -7.05 15.39 -30.98
N ASP A 172 -6.61 16.61 -30.63
CA ASP A 172 -5.24 17.09 -30.86
C ASP A 172 -4.28 16.73 -29.71
N THR A 173 -4.77 16.07 -28.66
CA THR A 173 -3.95 15.64 -27.51
C THR A 173 -3.30 14.29 -27.80
N PRO A 174 -1.96 14.15 -27.79
CA PRO A 174 -1.29 12.86 -27.88
C PRO A 174 -1.76 11.93 -26.75
N ARG A 175 -2.39 10.80 -27.10
CA ARG A 175 -2.92 9.85 -26.12
C ARG A 175 -1.89 8.76 -25.82
N THR A 176 -1.47 8.69 -24.56
CA THR A 176 -0.68 7.56 -24.02
C THR A 176 -1.55 6.57 -23.24
N GLY A 177 -2.86 6.82 -23.18
CA GLY A 177 -3.85 6.11 -22.37
C GLY A 177 -5.25 6.68 -22.57
N TYR A 178 -6.21 6.17 -21.80
CA TYR A 178 -7.60 6.63 -21.75
C TYR A 178 -8.18 6.37 -20.35
N SER A 179 -9.32 6.98 -20.02
CA SER A 179 -9.95 6.81 -18.73
C SER A 179 -11.47 6.68 -18.84
N VAL A 180 -12.05 6.02 -17.85
CA VAL A 180 -13.49 5.85 -17.65
C VAL A 180 -13.83 6.38 -16.27
N SER A 181 -14.84 7.24 -16.21
CA SER A 181 -15.39 7.80 -14.98
C SER A 181 -16.60 7.00 -14.55
N ILE A 182 -16.64 6.55 -13.28
CA ILE A 182 -17.78 5.81 -12.73
C ILE A 182 -18.32 6.60 -11.54
N PRO A 183 -19.50 7.25 -11.67
CA PRO A 183 -20.02 8.10 -10.62
C PRO A 183 -20.38 7.30 -9.37
N LEU A 184 -20.12 7.91 -8.21
CA LEU A 184 -20.56 7.45 -6.91
C LEU A 184 -21.53 8.48 -6.31
N PRO A 185 -22.30 8.12 -5.27
CA PRO A 185 -23.09 9.08 -4.52
C PRO A 185 -22.24 10.25 -3.99
N GLU A 186 -22.91 11.36 -3.64
CA GLU A 186 -22.29 12.50 -2.96
C GLU A 186 -21.19 13.24 -3.75
N GLY A 187 -21.12 13.02 -5.07
CA GLY A 187 -20.15 13.69 -5.95
C GLY A 187 -18.77 13.05 -5.93
N GLU A 188 -18.67 11.84 -5.39
CA GLU A 188 -17.48 11.00 -5.49
C GLU A 188 -17.45 10.24 -6.82
N GLU A 189 -16.31 9.64 -7.15
CA GLU A 189 -16.14 8.89 -8.40
C GLU A 189 -15.08 7.79 -8.25
N ILE A 190 -15.22 6.70 -9.01
CA ILE A 190 -14.10 5.80 -9.32
C ILE A 190 -13.56 6.18 -10.70
N SER A 191 -12.33 6.66 -10.74
CA SER A 191 -11.60 6.94 -11.97
C SER A 191 -10.81 5.70 -12.38
N LEU A 192 -11.18 5.09 -13.50
CA LEU A 192 -10.45 3.97 -14.11
C LEU A 192 -9.52 4.50 -15.20
N ARG A 193 -8.21 4.47 -14.96
CA ARG A 193 -7.20 4.99 -15.89
C ARG A 193 -6.42 3.85 -16.50
N VAL A 194 -6.34 3.84 -17.83
CA VAL A 194 -5.62 2.82 -18.60
C VAL A 194 -4.39 3.43 -19.24
N GLY A 195 -3.22 2.92 -18.91
CA GLY A 195 -1.95 3.49 -19.35
C GLY A 195 -0.77 2.53 -19.27
N ARG A 196 0.42 3.03 -19.56
CA ARG A 196 1.66 2.24 -19.46
C ARG A 196 1.93 1.88 -18.00
N SER A 197 2.40 0.66 -17.77
CA SER A 197 2.64 0.20 -16.41
C SER A 197 3.73 0.95 -15.65
N SER A 198 3.48 1.15 -14.36
CA SER A 198 4.43 1.63 -13.36
C SER A 198 5.48 0.58 -12.95
N ARG A 199 5.26 -0.70 -13.32
CA ARG A 199 6.18 -1.84 -13.09
C ARG A 199 6.39 -2.14 -11.60
N PRO A 200 5.33 -2.49 -10.86
CA PRO A 200 5.42 -2.70 -9.42
C PRO A 200 6.48 -3.75 -9.04
N ALA A 201 7.17 -3.52 -7.92
CA ALA A 201 8.26 -4.37 -7.45
C ALA A 201 7.83 -5.85 -7.31
N ALA A 202 6.58 -6.09 -6.92
CA ALA A 202 6.02 -7.42 -6.74
C ALA A 202 6.00 -8.27 -8.01
N LEU A 203 6.00 -7.62 -9.18
CA LEU A 203 5.89 -8.27 -10.49
C LEU A 203 7.21 -8.31 -11.26
N GLN A 204 8.34 -7.89 -10.69
CA GLN A 204 9.62 -7.78 -11.40
C GLN A 204 10.14 -9.11 -12.00
N ALA A 205 9.66 -10.26 -11.50
CA ALA A 205 9.98 -11.57 -12.05
C ALA A 205 9.15 -11.93 -13.31
N VAL A 206 8.15 -11.14 -13.65
CA VAL A 206 7.21 -11.40 -14.74
C VAL A 206 7.79 -10.89 -16.06
N GLY A 207 7.97 -11.80 -17.03
CA GLY A 207 8.68 -11.51 -18.27
C GLY A 207 7.99 -10.54 -19.24
N TRP A 208 6.71 -10.25 -19.04
CA TRP A 208 5.93 -9.33 -19.87
C TRP A 208 5.76 -7.93 -19.25
N LEU A 209 6.35 -7.66 -18.08
CA LEU A 209 6.13 -6.43 -17.32
C LEU A 209 6.55 -5.15 -18.06
N GLU A 210 7.59 -5.23 -18.90
CA GLU A 210 8.13 -4.05 -19.61
C GLU A 210 7.13 -3.39 -20.57
N ASP A 211 6.25 -4.22 -21.16
CA ASP A 211 5.23 -3.83 -22.12
C ASP A 211 3.82 -3.88 -21.52
N ALA A 212 3.72 -4.01 -20.18
CA ALA A 212 2.45 -4.11 -19.49
C ALA A 212 1.66 -2.80 -19.50
N VAL A 213 0.36 -2.95 -19.26
CA VAL A 213 -0.63 -1.90 -19.16
C VAL A 213 -1.25 -1.96 -17.77
N ASP A 214 -1.38 -0.80 -17.13
CA ASP A 214 -2.04 -0.65 -15.84
C ASP A 214 -3.48 -0.18 -16.08
N TYR A 215 -4.42 -0.82 -15.40
CA TYR A 215 -5.79 -0.37 -15.21
C TYR A 215 -5.91 0.10 -13.75
N GLU A 216 -5.63 1.38 -13.52
CA GLU A 216 -5.65 2.01 -12.20
C GLU A 216 -7.08 2.40 -11.84
N LEU A 217 -7.63 1.82 -10.77
CA LEU A 217 -8.93 2.17 -10.21
C LEU A 217 -8.69 3.04 -8.98
N VAL A 218 -9.00 4.33 -9.11
CA VAL A 218 -8.72 5.35 -8.10
C VAL A 218 -10.03 5.88 -7.53
N HIS A 219 -10.18 5.87 -6.21
CA HIS A 219 -11.31 6.54 -5.57
C HIS A 219 -11.04 8.05 -5.47
N LEU A 220 -11.87 8.85 -6.13
CA LEU A 220 -11.88 10.31 -6.02
C LEU A 220 -12.96 10.72 -5.02
N THR A 221 -12.53 11.10 -3.82
CA THR A 221 -13.41 11.62 -2.77
C THR A 221 -13.90 13.02 -3.12
N ALA A 222 -15.07 13.41 -2.60
CA ALA A 222 -15.58 14.76 -2.76
C ALA A 222 -14.72 15.79 -1.99
N ASP A 223 -14.14 15.37 -0.87
CA ASP A 223 -13.16 16.11 -0.08
C ASP A 223 -11.79 15.41 -0.13
N PRO A 224 -10.78 16.00 -0.78
CA PRO A 224 -9.42 15.44 -0.83
C PRO A 224 -8.74 15.32 0.55
N GLU A 225 -9.18 16.08 1.56
CA GLU A 225 -8.63 15.97 2.91
C GLU A 225 -9.02 14.66 3.60
N GLU A 226 -10.06 13.97 3.10
CA GLU A 226 -10.50 12.68 3.63
C GLU A 226 -9.41 11.61 3.59
N ASP A 227 -8.55 11.62 2.56
CA ASP A 227 -7.43 10.68 2.44
C ASP A 227 -6.34 10.92 3.50
N ALA A 228 -6.33 12.09 4.13
CA ALA A 228 -5.42 12.39 5.23
C ALA A 228 -5.96 11.97 6.61
N VAL A 229 -7.18 11.41 6.69
CA VAL A 229 -7.81 11.03 7.95
C VAL A 229 -7.26 9.70 8.47
N GLU A 230 -6.54 9.75 9.59
CA GLU A 230 -6.01 8.56 10.30
C GLU A 230 -7.13 7.59 10.72
N ALA A 231 -8.16 8.12 11.38
CA ALA A 231 -9.23 7.34 12.00
C ALA A 231 -10.58 7.89 11.52
N PRO A 232 -11.17 7.31 10.46
CA PRO A 232 -12.45 7.78 9.93
C PRO A 232 -13.57 7.55 10.93
N GLU A 233 -14.58 8.43 10.88
CA GLU A 233 -15.87 8.17 11.54
C GLU A 233 -16.54 6.92 10.94
N PRO A 234 -17.44 6.23 11.67
CA PRO A 234 -18.02 4.97 11.20
C PRO A 234 -18.70 5.05 9.84
N GLU A 235 -19.39 6.16 9.55
CA GLU A 235 -20.06 6.38 8.26
C GLU A 235 -19.07 6.48 7.09
N THR A 236 -17.97 7.22 7.27
CA THR A 236 -16.87 7.30 6.31
C THR A 236 -16.20 5.94 6.13
N ALA A 237 -15.99 5.19 7.21
CA ALA A 237 -15.42 3.84 7.14
C ALA A 237 -16.29 2.85 6.36
N ASP A 238 -17.61 2.89 6.57
CA ASP A 238 -18.59 2.07 5.84
C ASP A 238 -18.61 2.45 4.35
N ARG A 239 -18.53 3.75 4.02
CA ARG A 239 -18.42 4.23 2.64
C ARG A 239 -17.12 3.74 1.98
N TRP A 240 -15.98 3.85 2.67
CA TRP A 240 -14.70 3.33 2.18
C TRP A 240 -14.77 1.82 1.89
N GLN A 241 -15.41 1.05 2.77
CA GLN A 241 -15.60 -0.38 2.56
C GLN A 241 -16.45 -0.66 1.31
N LEU A 242 -17.55 0.07 1.12
CA LEU A 242 -18.43 -0.10 -0.03
C LEU A 242 -17.69 0.20 -1.34
N VAL A 243 -16.94 1.31 -1.38
CA VAL A 243 -16.14 1.69 -2.54
C VAL A 243 -15.05 0.67 -2.82
N TYR A 244 -14.31 0.23 -1.80
CA TYR A 244 -13.27 -0.80 -1.96
C TYR A 244 -13.82 -2.10 -2.56
N ARG A 245 -15.00 -2.55 -2.12
CA ARG A 245 -15.66 -3.73 -2.71
C ARG A 245 -16.06 -3.50 -4.17
N ARG A 246 -16.57 -2.32 -4.51
CA ARG A 246 -16.94 -1.98 -5.89
C ARG A 246 -15.70 -1.95 -6.80
N ILE A 247 -14.62 -1.29 -6.37
CA ILE A 247 -13.31 -1.32 -7.03
C ILE A 247 -12.84 -2.78 -7.16
N GLY A 248 -12.98 -3.58 -6.12
CA GLY A 248 -12.58 -4.98 -6.11
C GLY A 248 -13.33 -5.85 -7.14
N MET A 249 -14.64 -5.65 -7.30
CA MET A 249 -15.43 -6.32 -8.34
C MET A 249 -14.96 -5.95 -9.75
N ILE A 250 -14.68 -4.66 -9.99
CA ILE A 250 -14.17 -4.19 -11.29
C ILE A 250 -12.77 -4.75 -11.56
N ALA A 251 -11.88 -4.72 -10.56
CA ALA A 251 -10.54 -5.28 -10.65
C ALA A 251 -10.56 -6.79 -10.94
N GLY A 252 -11.47 -7.53 -10.28
CA GLY A 252 -11.68 -8.96 -10.53
C GLY A 252 -12.16 -9.26 -11.95
N LEU A 253 -13.16 -8.51 -12.43
CA LEU A 253 -13.66 -8.61 -13.80
C LEU A 253 -12.55 -8.35 -14.84
N LEU A 254 -11.75 -7.30 -14.62
CA LEU A 254 -10.62 -6.96 -15.47
C LEU A 254 -9.56 -8.08 -15.45
N ALA A 255 -9.13 -8.51 -14.26
CA ALA A 255 -8.13 -9.56 -14.12
C ALA A 255 -8.56 -10.89 -14.77
N GLU A 256 -9.85 -11.25 -14.68
CA GLU A 256 -10.40 -12.42 -15.37
C GLU A 256 -10.39 -12.25 -16.90
N THR A 257 -10.68 -11.04 -17.38
CA THR A 257 -10.85 -10.75 -18.82
C THR A 257 -9.51 -10.56 -19.55
N VAL A 258 -8.60 -9.76 -18.97
CA VAL A 258 -7.33 -9.37 -19.59
C VAL A 258 -6.14 -10.12 -18.99
N GLY A 259 -6.36 -10.97 -17.98
CA GLY A 259 -5.28 -11.61 -17.23
C GLY A 259 -4.44 -10.61 -16.43
N GLY A 260 -3.37 -11.10 -15.82
CA GLY A 260 -2.43 -10.28 -15.07
C GLY A 260 -2.58 -10.42 -13.55
N TYR A 261 -2.20 -9.39 -12.82
CA TYR A 261 -2.17 -9.37 -11.35
C TYR A 261 -2.77 -8.08 -10.81
N VAL A 262 -3.43 -8.16 -9.66
CA VAL A 262 -3.93 -6.99 -8.95
C VAL A 262 -2.92 -6.58 -7.89
N VAL A 263 -2.59 -5.29 -7.85
CA VAL A 263 -1.78 -4.66 -6.80
C VAL A 263 -2.56 -3.53 -6.15
N ASP A 264 -2.36 -3.30 -4.86
CA ASP A 264 -2.87 -2.08 -4.20
C ASP A 264 -1.91 -0.90 -4.40
N LEU A 265 -2.36 0.30 -4.01
CA LEU A 265 -1.57 1.53 -4.11
C LEU A 265 -0.21 1.46 -3.39
N GLU A 266 -0.13 0.63 -2.34
CA GLU A 266 1.09 0.44 -1.56
C GLU A 266 2.04 -0.58 -2.20
N GLY A 267 1.60 -1.28 -3.26
CA GLY A 267 2.39 -2.20 -4.07
C GLY A 267 2.28 -3.67 -3.65
N PHE A 268 1.33 -4.03 -2.78
CA PHE A 268 1.08 -5.42 -2.39
C PHE A 268 0.23 -6.14 -3.42
N LEU A 269 0.52 -7.42 -3.64
CA LEU A 269 -0.37 -8.27 -4.42
C LEU A 269 -1.68 -8.49 -3.67
N VAL A 270 -2.76 -8.50 -4.43
CA VAL A 270 -4.11 -8.75 -3.93
C VAL A 270 -4.70 -9.89 -4.76
N ASP A 271 -5.20 -10.92 -4.08
CA ASP A 271 -5.98 -11.95 -4.76
C ASP A 271 -7.38 -11.38 -5.01
N PRO A 272 -7.88 -11.34 -6.26
CA PRO A 272 -9.26 -10.94 -6.54
C PRO A 272 -10.31 -11.71 -5.74
N ALA A 273 -10.03 -12.95 -5.34
CA ALA A 273 -10.93 -13.74 -4.50
C ALA A 273 -11.07 -13.16 -3.08
N ASP A 274 -10.10 -12.38 -2.59
CA ASP A 274 -10.15 -11.69 -1.29
C ASP A 274 -10.96 -10.38 -1.35
N LEU A 275 -11.41 -9.97 -2.55
CA LEU A 275 -12.09 -8.70 -2.80
C LEU A 275 -13.62 -8.82 -2.93
N ALA A 276 -14.15 -10.05 -3.02
CA ALA A 276 -15.56 -10.36 -3.26
C ALA A 276 -16.36 -10.64 -1.97
#